data_AF-A0A2E6H5Y8-F1
#
_entry.id   AF-A0A2E6H5Y8-F1
#
_cell.length_a   1.000
_cell.length_b   1.000
_cell.length_c   1.000
_cell.angle_alpha   90.00
_cell.angle_beta   90.00
_cell.angle_gamma   90.00
#
_symmetry.space_group_name_H-M   'P 1'
#
loop_
_entity.id
_entity.type
_entity.pdbx_description
1 polymer ?
#
loop_
_entity_poly.entity_id
_entity_poly.type
_entity_poly.pdbx_seq_one_letter_code
_entity_poly.pdbx_strand_id
1 'polypeptide(L)' 'MAVYHDKNSDFELNTNGLGIPKEGFGFSNNPRILFGAPKFKKAKFKLKASENKKMLIKLKHF' A
#
# COMPACT_ATOMS: atom_id res chain seq x y z
N MET A 1 -4.33 0.35 -6.01
CA MET A 1 -4.63 1.02 -4.74
C MET A 1 -3.44 0.85 -3.81
N ALA A 2 -3.16 1.87 -3.00
CA ALA A 2 -2.18 1.82 -1.92
C ALA A 2 -2.91 2.11 -0.60
N VAL A 3 -2.38 1.59 0.50
CA VAL A 3 -2.88 1.83 1.85
C VAL A 3 -1.71 2.14 2.77
N TYR A 4 -1.96 3.02 3.74
CA TYR A 4 -1.01 3.44 4.75
C TYR A 4 -1.69 3.33 6.10
N HIS A 5 -0.97 2.84 7.10
CA HIS A 5 -1.42 2.74 8.48
C HIS A 5 -0.68 3.81 9.28
N ASP A 6 -1.43 4.81 9.70
CA ASP A 6 -1.00 5.77 10.71
C ASP A 6 -1.10 5.10 12.09
N LYS A 7 0.05 4.72 12.66
CA LYS A 7 0.17 4.00 13.92
C LYS A 7 0.36 4.96 15.09
N ASN A 8 1.01 6.09 14.87
CA ASN A 8 1.26 7.10 15.91
C ASN A 8 0.14 8.14 16.03
N SER A 9 -0.87 8.10 15.13
CA SER A 9 -2.04 8.98 15.12
C SER A 9 -1.69 10.46 14.94
N ASP A 10 -0.64 10.75 14.19
CA ASP A 10 -0.24 12.13 13.89
C ASP A 10 -0.83 12.69 12.58
N PHE A 11 -1.53 11.85 11.82
CA PHE A 11 -2.10 12.18 10.50
C PHE A 11 -1.06 12.55 9.44
N GLU A 12 0.22 12.26 9.68
CA GLU A 12 1.31 12.51 8.75
C GLU A 12 1.81 11.23 8.10
N LEU A 13 2.17 11.31 6.81
CA LEU A 13 2.91 10.22 6.18
C LEU A 13 4.38 10.33 6.55
N ASN A 14 4.74 9.78 7.70
CA ASN A 14 6.11 9.71 8.17
C ASN A 14 7.00 8.96 7.18
N THR A 15 8.06 9.62 6.67
CA THR A 15 9.03 9.00 5.76
C THR A 15 10.46 9.14 6.29
N ASN A 16 11.35 8.25 5.85
CA ASN A 16 12.80 8.36 6.09
C ASN A 16 13.47 9.25 5.02
N GLY A 17 14.79 9.47 5.14
CA GLY A 17 15.54 10.34 4.22
C GLY A 17 15.56 9.88 2.75
N LEU A 18 15.08 8.67 2.46
CA LEU A 18 14.90 8.13 1.10
C LEU A 18 13.44 8.21 0.63
N GLY A 19 12.55 8.81 1.41
CA GLY A 19 11.12 8.92 1.11
C GLY A 19 10.33 7.61 1.33
N ILE A 20 10.91 6.63 2.03
CA ILE A 20 10.22 5.37 2.33
C ILE A 20 9.33 5.58 3.56
N PRO A 21 8.06 5.16 3.55
CA PRO A 21 7.19 5.25 4.73
C PRO A 21 7.78 4.51 5.93
N LYS A 22 7.83 5.20 7.06
CA LYS A 22 8.24 4.68 8.37
C LYS A 22 7.11 3.95 9.10
N GLU A 23 5.93 3.87 8.49
CA GLU A 23 4.76 3.21 9.04
C GLU A 23 4.24 2.15 8.07
N GLY A 24 3.36 1.27 8.55
CA GLY A 24 2.93 0.10 7.77
C GLY A 24 2.22 0.51 6.47
N PHE A 25 2.74 0.12 5.31
CA PHE A 25 2.12 0.42 4.02
C PHE A 25 1.99 -0.81 3.12
N GLY A 26 1.04 -0.78 2.19
CA GLY A 26 0.79 -1.91 1.30
C GLY A 26 0.07 -1.54 0.01
N PHE A 27 0.04 -2.48 -0.93
CA PHE A 27 -0.62 -2.31 -2.22
C PHE A 27 -1.61 -3.45 -2.48
N SER A 28 -2.67 -3.15 -3.22
CA SER A 28 -3.56 -4.18 -3.75
C SER A 28 -2.78 -5.23 -4.58
N ASN A 29 -3.22 -6.49 -4.52
CA ASN A 29 -2.55 -7.69 -5.04
C ASN A 29 -1.21 -8.08 -4.38
N ASN A 30 -0.77 -7.40 -3.31
CA ASN A 30 0.43 -7.75 -2.55
C ASN A 30 1.69 -8.02 -3.41
N PRO A 31 2.04 -7.14 -4.37
CA PRO A 31 3.24 -7.35 -5.19
C PRO A 31 4.49 -7.37 -4.33
N ARG A 32 5.54 -8.07 -4.80
CA ARG A 32 6.88 -7.93 -4.23
C ARG A 32 7.36 -6.48 -4.44
N ILE A 33 7.81 -5.86 -3.35
CA ILE A 33 8.42 -4.53 -3.31
C ILE A 33 9.92 -4.79 -3.23
N LEU A 34 10.67 -4.33 -4.22
CA LEU A 34 12.12 -4.51 -4.32
C LEU A 34 12.79 -3.16 -4.33
N PHE A 35 12.43 -2.31 -5.30
CA PHE A 35 12.88 -0.93 -5.40
C PHE A 35 11.70 -0.03 -5.77
N GLY A 36 11.33 0.86 -4.85
CA GLY A 36 10.23 1.80 -5.03
C GLY A 36 8.84 1.15 -5.16
N ALA A 37 7.87 1.98 -5.58
CA ALA A 37 6.49 1.56 -5.75
C ALA A 37 6.32 0.55 -6.91
N PRO A 38 5.41 -0.43 -6.80
CA PRO A 38 5.14 -1.37 -7.88
C PRO A 38 4.48 -0.66 -9.08
N LYS A 39 4.74 -1.15 -10.30
CA LYS A 39 4.01 -0.72 -11.49
C LYS A 39 2.50 -0.88 -11.29
N PHE A 40 1.71 0.06 -11.79
CA PHE A 40 0.23 0.01 -11.69
C PHE A 40 -0.35 -1.33 -12.18
N LYS A 41 0.20 -1.92 -13.25
CA LYS A 41 -0.23 -3.24 -13.77
C LYS A 41 -0.15 -4.37 -12.72
N LYS A 42 0.80 -4.28 -11.77
CA LYS A 42 0.95 -5.26 -10.68
C LYS A 42 -0.03 -5.01 -9.53
N ALA A 43 -0.43 -3.76 -9.29
CA ALA A 43 -1.34 -3.39 -8.21
C ALA A 43 -2.81 -3.24 -8.65
N LYS A 44 -3.12 -3.19 -9.95
CA LYS A 44 -4.49 -3.02 -10.44
C LYS A 44 -5.33 -4.29 -10.27
N PHE A 45 -6.62 -4.11 -10.05
CA PHE A 45 -7.59 -5.20 -10.04
C PHE A 45 -8.84 -4.76 -10.81
N LYS A 46 -9.62 -5.72 -11.29
CA LYS A 46 -10.95 -5.46 -11.87
C LYS A 46 -11.99 -5.48 -10.75
N LEU A 47 -12.92 -4.54 -10.82
CA LEU A 47 -14.11 -4.42 -9.97
C LEU A 47 -15.30 -4.17 -10.89
N LYS A 48 -16.34 -5.01 -10.83
CA LYS A 48 -17.59 -4.81 -11.60
C LYS A 48 -18.52 -3.84 -10.86
N ALA A 49 -19.42 -3.18 -11.60
CA ALA A 49 -20.28 -2.10 -11.07
C ALA A 49 -21.15 -2.51 -9.86
N SER A 50 -21.52 -3.78 -9.75
CA SER A 50 -22.34 -4.32 -8.64
C SER A 50 -21.60 -5.37 -7.81
N GLU A 51 -20.27 -5.39 -7.85
CA GLU A 51 -19.43 -6.32 -7.11
C GLU A 51 -18.92 -5.68 -5.82
N ASN A 52 -19.18 -6.32 -4.68
CA ASN A 52 -18.46 -6.04 -3.45
C ASN A 52 -17.23 -6.93 -3.37
N LYS A 53 -16.04 -6.34 -3.29
CA LYS A 53 -14.77 -7.06 -3.27
C LYS A 53 -14.01 -6.79 -1.99
N LYS A 54 -13.81 -7.84 -1.19
CA LYS A 54 -12.90 -7.80 -0.03
C LYS A 54 -11.49 -8.18 -0.48
N MET A 55 -10.50 -7.42 -0.04
CA MET A 55 -9.09 -7.70 -0.30
C MET A 55 -8.28 -7.58 0.99
N LEU A 56 -7.46 -8.59 1.27
CA LEU A 56 -6.47 -8.54 2.34
C LEU A 56 -5.18 -7.94 1.80
N ILE A 57 -4.80 -6.78 2.33
CA ILE A 57 -3.56 -6.10 1.99
C ILE A 57 -2.54 -6.37 3.09
N LYS A 58 -1.38 -6.92 2.72
CA LYS A 58 -0.26 -7.14 3.62
C LYS A 58 0.50 -5.84 3.75
N LEU A 59 0.48 -5.28 4.95
CA LEU A 59 1.33 -4.14 5.29
C LEU A 59 2.78 -4.61 5.41
N LYS A 60 3.68 -3.78 4.92
CA LYS A 60 5.12 -3.95 5.00
C LYS A 60 5.74 -2.72 5.65
N HIS A 61 6.95 -2.95 6.14
CA HIS A 61 7.78 -1.98 6.83
C HIS A 61 9.22 -2.29 6.46
N PHE A 62 10.07 -1.28 6.29
CA PHE A 62 11.45 -1.41 5.83
C PHE A 62 12.38 -0.54 6.66
#